data_AF-A0A2E1JUA2-F1
#
_entry.id   AF-A0A2E1JUA2-F1
#
_cell.length_a   1.000
_cell.length_b   1.000
_cell.length_c   1.000
_cell.angle_alpha   90.00
_cell.angle_beta   90.00
_cell.angle_gamma   90.00
#
_symmetry.space_group_name_H-M   'P 1'
#
loop_
_entity.id
_entity.type
_entity.pdbx_description
1 polymer ?
#
loop_
_entity_poly.entity_id
_entity_poly.type
_entity_poly.pdbx_seq_one_letter_code
_entity_poly.pdbx_strand_id
1 'polypeptide(L)'
;MAGGTKIDDAYFLSGQGGRHIKDAARQFASHISYDFENWSVTSCLGMQRTNGAPRLKEFSKNGSEQIHLGAGLWNRGNVIIGFYGMWNSHPSNDRRLVTMDLSLAVTHDALHYREPIPNFPIVSAAEDSCKPLPDSPEISKFPEFNAGTGL
;
A
#
# COMPACT_ATOMS: atom_id res chain seq x y z
N MET A 1 0.33 8.68 3.85
CA MET A 1 1.79 8.40 3.87
C MET A 1 2.00 7.24 4.82
N ALA A 2 2.85 6.29 4.50
CA ALA A 2 3.21 5.23 5.43
C ALA A 2 4.73 5.10 5.40
N GLY A 3 5.33 5.42 6.55
CA GLY A 3 6.74 5.25 6.85
C GLY A 3 7.68 6.25 6.20
N GLY A 4 8.80 6.45 6.88
CA GLY A 4 9.92 7.24 6.40
C GLY A 4 11.21 6.74 7.01
N THR A 5 12.32 7.20 6.44
CA THR A 5 13.65 6.92 6.96
C THR A 5 14.56 8.11 6.74
N LYS A 6 15.65 8.18 7.50
CA LYS A 6 16.77 9.09 7.22
C LYS A 6 17.84 8.36 6.42
N ILE A 7 18.40 9.03 5.41
CA ILE A 7 19.70 8.68 4.81
C ILE A 7 20.55 9.95 4.91
N ASP A 8 21.72 9.85 5.54
CA ASP A 8 22.58 10.98 5.85
C ASP A 8 21.79 12.11 6.54
N ASP A 9 21.66 13.28 5.91
CA ASP A 9 20.91 14.43 6.41
C ASP A 9 19.55 14.65 5.75
N ALA A 10 19.11 13.70 4.90
CA ALA A 10 17.83 13.75 4.23
C ALA A 10 16.81 12.78 4.84
N TYR A 11 15.58 13.25 4.98
CA TYR A 11 14.41 12.48 5.36
C TYR A 11 13.59 12.10 4.14
N PHE A 12 13.33 10.81 4.00
CA PHE A 12 12.51 10.25 2.93
C PHE A 12 11.20 9.79 3.52
N LEU A 13 10.08 10.18 2.92
CA LEU A 13 8.76 9.66 3.22
C LEU A 13 8.24 8.85 2.04
N SER A 14 7.66 7.70 2.35
CA SER A 14 6.94 6.91 1.38
C SER A 14 5.43 6.96 1.63
N GLY A 15 4.65 6.81 0.57
CA GLY A 15 3.21 6.86 0.67
C GLY A 15 2.51 6.30 -0.55
N GLN A 16 1.23 5.99 -0.37
CA GLN A 16 0.32 5.89 -1.51
C GLN A 16 0.11 7.27 -2.11
N GLY A 17 0.27 7.40 -3.42
CA GLY A 17 0.04 8.67 -4.10
C GLY A 17 0.69 8.75 -5.46
N GLY A 18 0.93 9.99 -5.89
CA GLY A 18 1.53 10.28 -7.19
C GLY A 18 0.56 10.08 -8.36
N ARG A 19 0.88 10.72 -9.47
CA ARG A 19 0.25 10.51 -10.78
C ARG A 19 1.33 10.29 -11.84
N HIS A 20 2.31 9.45 -11.52
CA HIS A 20 3.46 9.21 -12.39
C HIS A 20 3.04 8.45 -13.65
N ILE A 21 2.17 7.44 -13.50
CA ILE A 21 1.48 6.80 -14.62
C ILE A 21 0.02 7.24 -14.68
N LYS A 22 -0.40 7.68 -15.87
CA LYS A 22 -1.77 8.06 -16.19
C LYS A 22 -2.69 6.83 -16.11
N ASP A 23 -3.86 7.01 -15.50
CA ASP A 23 -4.88 5.97 -15.32
C ASP A 23 -4.44 4.75 -14.48
N ALA A 24 -3.27 4.81 -13.83
CA ALA A 24 -2.88 3.84 -12.83
C ALA A 24 -3.58 4.13 -11.50
N ALA A 25 -3.83 3.07 -10.74
CA ALA A 25 -4.32 3.14 -9.38
C ALA A 25 -3.22 3.62 -8.42
N ARG A 26 -3.39 3.45 -7.11
CA ARG A 26 -2.45 4.02 -6.13
C ARG A 26 -1.02 3.50 -6.36
N GLN A 27 -0.10 4.45 -6.54
CA GLN A 27 1.32 4.20 -6.80
C GLN A 27 2.13 4.44 -5.52
N PHE A 28 3.35 3.91 -5.49
CA PHE A 28 4.31 4.23 -4.45
C PHE A 28 4.94 5.58 -4.77
N ALA A 29 4.68 6.59 -3.94
CA ALA A 29 5.27 7.92 -4.09
C ALA A 29 6.26 8.17 -2.95
N SER A 30 7.44 8.67 -3.33
CA SER A 30 8.48 9.08 -2.38
C SER A 30 8.71 10.60 -2.45
N HIS A 31 8.85 11.22 -1.28
CA HIS A 31 9.25 12.63 -1.13
C HIS A 31 10.49 12.72 -0.24
N ILE A 32 11.28 13.77 -0.45
CA ILE A 32 12.47 14.07 0.33
C ILE A 32 12.33 15.43 1.00
N SER A 33 12.86 15.57 2.21
CA SER A 33 13.00 16.82 2.94
C SER A 33 14.29 16.78 3.76
N TYR A 34 14.89 17.95 4.02
CA TYR A 34 16.06 18.06 4.91
C TYR A 34 15.69 18.60 6.31
N ASP A 35 14.46 19.07 6.49
CA ASP A 35 14.02 19.81 7.67
C ASP A 35 12.60 19.45 8.17
N PHE A 36 11.94 18.47 7.54
CA PHE A 36 10.53 18.08 7.75
C PHE A 36 9.47 19.13 7.38
N GLU A 37 9.87 20.33 6.97
CA GLU A 37 8.97 21.43 6.60
C GLU A 37 8.88 21.55 5.08
N ASN A 38 10.03 21.58 4.44
CA ASN A 38 10.19 21.75 3.00
C ASN A 38 10.37 20.38 2.34
N TRP A 39 9.29 19.90 1.72
CA TRP A 39 9.29 18.65 0.96
C TRP A 39 9.49 18.91 -0.53
N SER A 40 10.07 17.93 -1.23
CA SER A 40 10.20 18.01 -2.68
C SER A 40 8.84 18.22 -3.35
N VAL A 41 8.77 19.23 -4.23
CA VAL A 41 7.57 19.56 -5.00
C VAL A 41 7.12 18.38 -5.86
N THR A 42 8.08 17.66 -6.42
CA THR A 42 7.85 16.47 -7.24
C THR A 42 8.11 15.22 -6.40
N SER A 43 7.23 14.23 -6.55
CA SER A 43 7.44 12.87 -6.03
C SER A 43 8.26 12.03 -7.00
N CYS A 44 8.97 11.04 -6.46
CA CYS A 44 9.52 9.93 -7.25
C CYS A 44 8.54 8.76 -7.25
N LEU A 45 8.39 8.10 -8.41
CA LEU A 45 7.71 6.82 -8.51
C LEU A 45 8.61 5.73 -7.93
N GLY A 46 8.28 5.23 -6.75
CA GLY A 46 9.14 4.26 -6.08
C GLY A 46 9.06 2.85 -6.63
N MET A 47 7.85 2.33 -6.79
CA MET A 47 7.59 1.05 -7.42
C MET A 47 6.13 0.93 -7.85
N GLN A 48 5.87 -0.09 -8.66
CA GLN A 48 4.54 -0.46 -9.14
C GLN A 48 4.33 -1.95 -8.98
N ARG A 49 3.08 -2.32 -8.70
CA ARG A 49 2.69 -3.74 -8.65
C ARG A 49 2.33 -4.31 -10.03
N THR A 50 1.79 -3.48 -10.93
CA THR A 50 1.39 -3.96 -12.25
C THR A 50 2.63 -4.25 -13.11
N ASN A 51 2.82 -5.53 -13.44
CA ASN A 51 3.92 -6.12 -14.23
C ASN A 51 3.93 -5.70 -15.73
N GLY A 52 3.78 -4.41 -16.04
CA GLY A 52 3.86 -3.89 -17.41
C GLY A 52 2.72 -4.30 -18.36
N ALA A 53 1.77 -5.12 -17.94
CA ALA A 53 0.58 -5.44 -18.73
C ALA A 53 -0.38 -4.23 -18.77
N PRO A 54 -0.82 -3.78 -19.96
CA PRO A 54 -1.79 -2.70 -20.08
C PRO A 54 -3.07 -3.06 -19.31
N ARG A 55 -3.48 -2.20 -18.39
CA ARG A 55 -4.72 -2.39 -17.65
C ARG A 55 -5.88 -2.34 -18.65
N LEU A 56 -6.72 -3.36 -18.64
CA LEU A 56 -8.03 -3.28 -19.28
C LEU A 56 -8.81 -2.15 -18.60
N LYS A 57 -9.37 -1.24 -19.39
CA LYS A 57 -10.12 -0.05 -18.95
C LYS A 57 -11.33 -0.33 -18.05
N GLU A 58 -11.69 -1.60 -17.86
CA GLU A 58 -12.93 -2.02 -17.19
C GLU A 58 -12.83 -2.04 -15.66
N PHE A 59 -11.63 -1.94 -15.10
CA PHE A 59 -11.47 -1.97 -13.66
C PHE A 59 -11.67 -0.59 -13.04
N SER A 60 -12.55 -0.50 -12.04
CA SER A 60 -12.79 0.71 -11.23
C SER A 60 -11.47 1.23 -10.62
N LYS A 61 -11.47 2.44 -10.05
CA LYS A 61 -10.30 2.97 -9.28
C LYS A 61 -9.74 2.00 -8.24
N ASN A 62 -10.55 1.07 -7.75
CA ASN A 62 -10.17 0.04 -6.78
C ASN A 62 -9.94 -1.35 -7.42
N GLY A 63 -10.33 -1.52 -8.68
CA GLY A 63 -10.40 -2.77 -9.43
C GLY A 63 -9.05 -3.36 -9.87
N SER A 64 -7.92 -2.79 -9.44
CA SER A 64 -6.57 -3.20 -9.87
C SER A 64 -5.63 -3.31 -8.69
N GLU A 65 -4.51 -3.99 -8.88
CA GLU A 65 -3.45 -4.09 -7.87
C GLU A 65 -2.83 -2.71 -7.57
N GLN A 66 -2.60 -2.44 -6.28
CA GLN A 66 -2.16 -1.11 -5.83
C GLN A 66 -1.23 -1.17 -4.63
N ILE A 67 -0.48 -0.10 -4.48
CA ILE A 67 0.24 0.19 -3.24
C ILE A 67 -0.75 0.81 -2.27
N HIS A 68 -1.02 0.11 -1.17
CA HIS A 68 -1.85 0.59 -0.09
C HIS A 68 -0.97 1.25 0.99
N LEU A 69 -1.27 2.52 1.28
CA LEU A 69 -0.64 3.38 2.30
C LEU A 69 0.85 3.74 2.13
N GLY A 70 1.71 2.93 1.51
CA GLY A 70 3.17 3.14 1.40
C GLY A 70 3.95 2.04 2.12
N ALA A 71 5.20 2.29 2.54
CA ALA A 71 6.02 1.32 3.27
C ALA A 71 6.59 1.83 4.60
N GLY A 72 6.45 1.05 5.67
CA GLY A 72 7.20 1.27 6.92
C GLY A 72 8.68 0.97 6.71
N LEU A 73 9.52 2.01 6.56
CA LEU A 73 10.93 1.88 6.17
C LEU A 73 11.87 1.69 7.37
N TRP A 74 12.84 0.80 7.20
CA TRP A 74 13.93 0.57 8.13
C TRP A 74 15.28 0.60 7.40
N ASN A 75 16.11 1.59 7.72
CA ASN A 75 17.46 1.71 7.19
C ASN A 75 18.45 0.84 7.98
N ARG A 76 19.15 -0.06 7.26
CA ARG A 76 20.17 -0.97 7.80
C ARG A 76 21.61 -0.48 7.54
N GLY A 77 21.79 0.69 6.95
CA GLY A 77 23.07 1.31 6.59
C GLY A 77 23.45 1.10 5.12
N ASN A 78 23.31 -0.12 4.61
CA ASN A 78 23.58 -0.45 3.20
C ASN A 78 22.30 -0.74 2.39
N VAL A 79 21.21 -1.07 3.06
CA VAL A 79 19.92 -1.41 2.44
C VAL A 79 18.80 -0.88 3.32
N ILE A 80 17.73 -0.43 2.68
CA ILE A 80 16.48 -0.07 3.35
C ILE A 80 15.45 -1.13 3.03
N ILE A 81 14.81 -1.61 4.08
CA ILE A 81 13.78 -2.65 4.03
C ILE A 81 12.46 -2.01 4.45
N GLY A 82 11.39 -2.25 3.71
CA GLY A 82 10.08 -1.71 4.02
C GLY A 82 8.97 -2.73 3.92
N PHE A 83 8.05 -2.73 4.89
CA PHE A 83 6.79 -3.47 4.76
C PHE A 83 5.74 -2.56 4.16
N TYR A 84 5.09 -3.01 3.11
CA TYR A 84 4.11 -2.21 2.38
C TYR A 84 2.79 -2.96 2.20
N GLY A 85 1.70 -2.20 2.13
CA GLY A 85 0.37 -2.74 1.88
C GLY A 85 0.19 -3.13 0.43
N MET A 86 -0.11 -4.41 0.21
CA MET A 86 -0.30 -5.05 -1.07
C MET A 86 -1.79 -5.22 -1.33
N TRP A 87 -2.38 -4.27 -2.07
CA TRP A 87 -3.79 -4.33 -2.43
C TRP A 87 -3.99 -5.30 -3.60
N ASN A 88 -4.77 -6.34 -3.36
CA ASN A 88 -5.16 -7.32 -4.37
C ASN A 88 -6.65 -7.16 -4.65
N SER A 89 -6.97 -6.63 -5.83
CA SER A 89 -8.36 -6.43 -6.22
C SER A 89 -9.00 -7.71 -6.72
N HIS A 90 -10.33 -7.79 -6.61
CA HIS A 90 -11.15 -8.79 -7.28
C HIS A 90 -11.86 -8.19 -8.51
N PRO A 91 -12.01 -8.92 -9.64
CA PRO A 91 -12.67 -8.41 -10.84
C PRO A 91 -14.10 -7.91 -10.64
N SER A 92 -14.84 -8.50 -9.70
CA SER A 92 -16.20 -8.06 -9.37
C SER A 92 -16.26 -6.73 -8.59
N ASN A 93 -15.11 -6.19 -8.16
CA ASN A 93 -15.02 -5.05 -7.24
C ASN A 93 -15.79 -5.27 -5.92
N ASP A 94 -16.11 -6.52 -5.58
CA ASP A 94 -16.70 -6.89 -4.30
C ASP A 94 -15.63 -6.81 -3.21
N ARG A 95 -15.84 -5.90 -2.26
CA ARG A 95 -14.88 -5.62 -1.20
C ARG A 95 -14.60 -6.84 -0.33
N ARG A 96 -15.55 -7.77 -0.21
CA ARG A 96 -15.39 -9.02 0.56
C ARG A 96 -14.37 -9.98 -0.06
N LEU A 97 -14.05 -9.78 -1.33
CA LEU A 97 -13.11 -10.61 -2.11
C LEU A 97 -11.78 -9.88 -2.34
N VAL A 98 -11.66 -8.64 -1.88
CA VAL A 98 -10.41 -7.88 -1.90
C VAL A 98 -9.57 -8.32 -0.70
N THR A 99 -8.28 -8.53 -0.93
CA THR A 99 -7.32 -8.75 0.16
C THR A 99 -6.30 -7.62 0.22
N MET A 100 -5.74 -7.42 1.41
CA MET A 100 -4.71 -6.41 1.64
C MET A 100 -3.55 -7.02 2.41
N ASP A 101 -2.73 -7.77 1.69
CA ASP A 101 -1.58 -8.44 2.28
C ASP A 101 -0.49 -7.43 2.66
N LEU A 102 0.50 -7.88 3.43
CA LEU A 102 1.77 -7.18 3.57
C LEU A 102 2.81 -7.87 2.69
N SER A 103 3.61 -7.06 2.00
CA SER A 103 4.76 -7.52 1.22
C SER A 103 6.00 -6.68 1.59
N LEU A 104 7.14 -7.07 1.02
CA LEU A 104 8.46 -6.51 1.29
C LEU A 104 8.94 -5.66 0.10
N ALA A 105 9.37 -4.44 0.40
CA ALA A 105 10.05 -3.55 -0.53
C ALA A 105 11.50 -3.35 -0.08
N VAL A 106 12.44 -3.36 -1.02
CA VAL A 106 13.85 -3.06 -0.74
C VAL A 106 14.36 -1.97 -1.66
N THR A 107 15.21 -1.11 -1.13
CA THR A 107 15.85 -0.01 -1.83
C THR A 107 17.23 0.28 -1.24
N HIS A 108 18.08 0.95 -1.99
CA HIS A 108 19.38 1.45 -1.53
C HIS A 108 19.43 2.98 -1.47
N ASP A 109 18.43 3.66 -2.04
CA ASP A 109 18.41 5.12 -2.21
C ASP A 109 17.13 5.79 -1.67
N ALA A 110 16.20 5.01 -1.10
CA ALA A 110 14.87 5.46 -0.67
C ALA A 110 13.98 6.08 -1.77
N LEU A 111 14.40 5.97 -3.02
CA LEU A 111 13.67 6.48 -4.18
C LEU A 111 13.14 5.34 -5.03
N HIS A 112 13.99 4.36 -5.38
CA HIS A 112 13.64 3.24 -6.26
C HIS A 112 13.55 1.95 -5.48
N TYR A 113 12.36 1.34 -5.49
CA TYR A 113 12.04 0.17 -4.70
C TYR A 113 11.82 -1.03 -5.63
N ARG A 114 12.11 -2.22 -5.10
CA ARG A 114 11.74 -3.48 -5.73
C ARG A 114 11.24 -4.46 -4.67
N GLU A 115 10.42 -5.40 -5.10
CA GLU A 115 10.18 -6.60 -4.30
C GLU A 115 11.38 -7.54 -4.42
N PRO A 116 11.91 -8.10 -3.32
CA PRO A 116 12.93 -9.15 -3.38
C PRO A 116 12.43 -10.41 -4.10
N ILE A 117 11.17 -10.76 -3.86
CA ILE A 117 10.42 -11.82 -4.54
C ILE A 117 9.12 -11.19 -5.05
N PRO A 118 8.90 -11.11 -6.38
CA PRO A 118 7.70 -10.48 -6.92
C PRO A 118 6.40 -11.11 -6.40
N ASN A 119 5.44 -10.27 -6.02
CA ASN A 119 4.09 -10.65 -5.57
C ASN A 119 4.07 -11.64 -4.38
N PHE A 120 5.08 -11.62 -3.51
CA PHE A 120 5.14 -12.50 -2.34
C PHE A 120 4.46 -11.87 -1.10
N PRO A 121 3.33 -12.42 -0.62
CA PRO A 121 2.70 -11.95 0.61
C PRO A 121 3.49 -12.48 1.82
N ILE A 122 4.26 -11.62 2.49
CA ILE A 122 4.95 -12.03 3.73
C ILE A 122 3.95 -12.26 4.87
N VAL A 123 2.86 -11.49 4.88
CA VAL A 123 1.69 -11.73 5.74
C VAL A 123 0.45 -11.63 4.87
N SER A 124 -0.28 -12.74 4.74
CA SER A 124 -1.59 -12.73 4.11
C SER A 124 -2.62 -12.10 5.05
N ALA A 125 -3.40 -11.17 4.53
CA ALA A 125 -4.47 -10.51 5.28
C ALA A 125 -5.73 -10.46 4.40
N ALA A 126 -6.33 -11.64 4.26
CA ALA A 126 -7.69 -11.78 3.81
C ALA A 126 -8.65 -11.56 4.99
N GLU A 127 -9.85 -11.05 4.73
CA GLU A 127 -10.90 -11.04 5.75
C GLU A 127 -11.28 -12.49 6.09
N ASP A 128 -10.92 -12.96 7.28
CA ASP A 128 -11.36 -14.27 7.76
C ASP A 128 -12.85 -14.20 8.11
N SER A 129 -13.65 -14.90 7.29
CA SER A 129 -15.07 -15.18 7.50
C SER A 129 -16.00 -13.98 7.65
N CYS A 130 -16.49 -13.49 6.50
CA CYS A 130 -17.84 -12.92 6.42
C CYS A 130 -18.89 -14.05 6.61
N LYS A 131 -18.85 -14.74 7.75
CA LYS A 131 -19.98 -15.56 8.19
C LYS A 131 -21.09 -14.57 8.56
N PRO A 132 -22.36 -14.83 8.18
CA PRO A 132 -23.46 -14.15 8.83
C PRO A 132 -23.25 -14.25 10.34
N LEU A 133 -23.37 -13.12 11.05
CA LEU A 133 -23.45 -13.16 12.50
C LEU A 133 -24.48 -14.24 12.87
N PRO A 134 -24.20 -15.14 13.83
CA PRO A 134 -25.24 -16.03 14.31
C PRO A 134 -26.43 -15.16 14.74
N ASP A 135 -27.65 -15.56 14.33
CA ASP A 135 -28.93 -14.90 14.66
C ASP A 135 -29.12 -14.86 16.17
N SER A 136 -28.38 -13.97 16.83
CA SER A 136 -28.41 -13.75 18.26
C SER A 136 -28.87 -12.31 18.47
N PRO A 137 -30.00 -12.11 19.15
CA PRO A 137 -30.57 -10.78 19.37
C PRO A 137 -29.71 -9.87 20.27
N GLU A 138 -28.54 -10.34 20.72
CA GLU A 138 -27.61 -9.57 21.56
C GLU A 138 -26.55 -8.79 20.76
N ILE A 139 -26.13 -9.29 19.58
CA ILE A 139 -25.07 -8.64 18.78
C ILE A 139 -25.60 -7.40 18.03
N SER A 140 -26.91 -7.32 17.79
CA SER A 140 -27.56 -6.14 17.18
C SER A 140 -27.47 -4.87 18.04
N LYS A 141 -27.04 -4.97 19.29
CA LYS A 141 -26.90 -3.85 20.24
C LYS A 141 -25.59 -3.07 20.10
N PHE A 142 -24.62 -3.58 19.34
CA PHE A 142 -23.29 -2.97 19.21
C PHE A 142 -22.94 -2.69 17.73
N PRO A 143 -23.48 -1.61 17.13
CA PRO A 143 -23.24 -1.29 15.71
C PRO A 143 -21.77 -0.97 15.39
N GLU A 144 -20.94 -0.69 16.39
CA GLU A 144 -19.52 -0.37 16.22
C GLU A 144 -18.64 -1.58 15.92
N PHE A 145 -19.11 -2.81 16.18
CA PHE A 145 -18.39 -4.04 15.80
C PHE A 145 -18.62 -4.44 14.33
N ASN A 146 -19.64 -3.85 13.68
CA ASN A 146 -20.05 -4.16 12.29
C ASN A 146 -19.48 -3.19 11.25
N ALA A 147 -18.83 -2.13 11.70
CA ALA A 147 -18.08 -1.24 10.83
C ALA A 147 -16.60 -1.55 11.07
N GLY A 148 -15.98 -2.31 10.17
CA GLY A 148 -14.53 -2.23 9.98
C GLY A 148 -14.20 -0.77 9.68
N THR A 149 -13.84 -0.04 10.73
CA THR A 149 -13.72 1.42 10.71
C THR A 149 -12.66 1.81 9.71
N GLY A 150 -13.09 2.57 8.72
CA GLY A 150 -12.19 3.34 7.87
C GLY A 150 -11.40 4.33 8.71
N LEU A 151 -10.09 4.29 8.49
CA LEU A 151 -9.17 5.43 8.55
C LEU A 151 -8.29 5.34 7.29
#